data_AF-A0A5N7WIS5-F1
#
_entry.id   AF-A0A5N7WIS5-F1
#
_cell.length_a   1.000
_cell.length_b   1.000
_cell.length_c   1.000
_cell.angle_alpha   90.00
_cell.angle_beta   90.00
_cell.angle_gamma   90.00
#
_symmetry.space_group_name_H-M   'P 1'
#
loop_
_entity.id
_entity.type
_entity.pdbx_description
1 polymer ?
#
loop_
_entity_poly.entity_id
_entity_poly.type
_entity_poly.pdbx_seq_one_letter_code
_entity_poly.pdbx_strand_id
1 'polypeptide(L)'
;MMHHLFGRIIEVLIGFIIIKYISFYLFTFIFPSNFWLILVVGSWLTIGHILKKRLSYQGLLSNWYAPLIVLNETLLSYFFVLLTIYFLVKNKLYFSVDLALTLTLSAIVLVFINYLFKINRNPPLLKTIILFSAIQIYIIQTNFFQEIYLKKGSLFYHIIVEIIILSVLSYINYLNMRNFVFYQKLIIQKNKDSYSNYNQKLNIAVHEASHLLFYTYFKTLPKDINIFLFSRAKKISKDAEGIVIARVPIHNTKEFLIWRMMLSISGIRGELLIFNAHSHGSESDFQQWRELATIYLINFDGRYISQPISTTDFNNNKLIETELYGEQIEIIDRFLKENKNLLMKVAKKTLVLNKLNYHQIYPFMKQIKCTKGIPKEK
;
A
#
# COMPACT_ATOMS: atom_id res chain seq x y z
N MET A 1 -27.64 -15.68 23.32
CA MET A 1 -26.82 -14.45 23.37
C MET A 1 -25.79 -14.46 24.50
N MET A 2 -26.14 -14.86 25.73
CA MET A 2 -25.19 -14.93 26.87
C MET A 2 -24.03 -15.92 26.69
N HIS A 3 -24.23 -17.11 26.12
CA HIS A 3 -23.13 -18.06 25.87
C HIS A 3 -22.04 -17.52 24.93
N HIS A 4 -22.42 -16.68 23.96
CA HIS A 4 -21.46 -16.07 23.04
C HIS A 4 -20.67 -14.94 23.71
N LEU A 5 -21.24 -14.30 24.73
CA LEU A 5 -20.63 -13.22 25.49
C LEU A 5 -19.66 -13.79 26.53
N PHE A 6 -20.02 -14.90 27.16
CA PHE A 6 -19.17 -15.62 28.12
C PHE A 6 -17.93 -16.23 27.45
N GLY A 7 -18.10 -16.88 26.29
CA GLY A 7 -16.96 -17.37 25.49
C GLY A 7 -15.99 -16.24 25.08
N ARG A 8 -16.52 -15.06 24.77
CA ARG A 8 -15.71 -13.87 24.41
C ARG A 8 -15.00 -13.24 25.60
N ILE A 9 -15.60 -13.24 26.79
CA ILE A 9 -14.95 -12.80 28.03
C ILE A 9 -13.80 -13.75 28.38
N ILE A 10 -14.00 -15.06 28.21
CA ILE A 10 -12.97 -16.07 28.41
C ILE A 10 -11.82 -15.90 27.41
N GLU A 11 -12.09 -15.65 26.12
CA GLU A 11 -11.05 -15.38 25.12
C GLU A 11 -10.23 -14.12 25.44
N VAL A 12 -10.88 -13.03 25.90
CA VAL A 12 -10.19 -11.80 26.31
C VAL A 12 -9.36 -12.03 27.57
N LEU A 13 -9.89 -12.78 28.54
CA LEU A 13 -9.16 -13.16 29.75
C LEU A 13 -7.96 -14.05 29.42
N ILE A 14 -8.10 -15.02 28.52
CA ILE A 14 -7.00 -15.86 28.04
C ILE A 14 -5.96 -15.02 27.32
N GLY A 15 -6.36 -14.10 26.44
CA GLY A 15 -5.44 -13.17 25.77
C GLY A 15 -4.70 -12.27 26.76
N PHE A 16 -5.39 -11.76 27.78
CA PHE A 16 -4.80 -10.93 28.83
C PHE A 16 -3.87 -11.75 29.74
N ILE A 17 -4.22 -13.00 30.06
CA ILE A 17 -3.38 -13.92 30.85
C ILE A 17 -2.16 -14.32 30.04
N ILE A 18 -2.28 -14.64 28.75
CA ILE A 18 -1.14 -14.93 27.86
C ILE A 18 -0.23 -13.71 27.77
N ILE A 19 -0.77 -12.51 27.65
CA ILE A 19 0.05 -11.29 27.61
C ILE A 19 0.68 -10.97 28.94
N LYS A 20 -0.04 -11.16 30.05
CA LYS A 20 0.52 -10.99 31.39
C LYS A 20 1.58 -12.05 31.68
N TYR A 21 1.39 -13.28 31.21
CA TYR A 21 2.31 -14.41 31.37
C TYR A 21 3.54 -14.25 30.48
N ILE A 22 3.37 -13.87 29.22
CA ILE A 22 4.45 -13.47 28.31
C ILE A 22 5.18 -12.25 28.89
N SER A 23 4.47 -11.21 29.33
CA SER A 23 5.10 -10.04 29.97
C SER A 23 5.83 -10.43 31.26
N PHE A 24 5.27 -11.31 32.09
CA PHE A 24 5.88 -11.79 33.32
C PHE A 24 7.15 -12.61 33.04
N TYR A 25 7.12 -13.53 32.07
CA TYR A 25 8.28 -14.29 31.60
C TYR A 25 9.32 -13.42 30.88
N LEU A 26 8.87 -12.41 30.14
CA LEU A 26 9.72 -11.41 29.48
C LEU A 26 10.34 -10.40 30.46
N PHE A 27 9.71 -10.18 31.61
CA PHE A 27 10.27 -9.38 32.71
C PHE A 27 11.21 -10.19 33.62
N THR A 28 11.09 -11.52 33.65
CA THR A 28 12.00 -12.41 34.40
C THR A 28 13.26 -12.78 33.61
N PHE A 29 13.22 -12.77 32.27
CA PHE A 29 14.43 -12.70 31.47
C PHE A 29 14.99 -11.28 31.48
N ILE A 30 16.27 -11.16 31.81
CA ILE A 30 17.05 -9.91 31.94
C ILE A 30 17.28 -9.29 30.53
N PHE A 31 16.21 -8.92 29.84
CA PHE A 31 16.27 -8.15 28.60
C PHE A 31 15.50 -6.86 28.78
N PRO A 32 16.12 -5.82 29.35
CA PRO A 32 15.49 -4.53 29.59
C PRO A 32 15.47 -3.73 28.29
N SER A 33 14.85 -4.22 27.21
CA SER A 33 14.80 -3.46 25.95
C SER A 33 13.40 -3.31 25.38
N ASN A 34 13.11 -2.07 25.00
CA ASN A 34 11.95 -1.60 24.24
C ASN A 34 11.74 -2.33 22.90
N PHE A 35 12.62 -3.27 22.54
CA PHE A 35 12.43 -4.27 21.49
C PHE A 35 11.10 -5.00 21.66
N TRP A 36 10.78 -5.44 22.89
CA TRP A 36 9.53 -6.15 23.17
C TRP A 36 8.32 -5.24 23.06
N LEU A 37 8.42 -3.96 23.39
CA LEU A 37 7.27 -3.05 23.25
C LEU A 37 6.90 -2.89 21.76
N ILE A 38 7.88 -2.72 20.87
CA ILE A 38 7.63 -2.58 19.43
C ILE A 38 7.21 -3.92 18.81
N LEU A 39 7.81 -5.04 19.22
CA LEU A 39 7.40 -6.37 18.77
C LEU A 39 6.01 -6.73 19.28
N VAL A 40 5.70 -6.44 20.55
CA VAL A 40 4.39 -6.70 21.17
C VAL A 40 3.35 -5.78 20.57
N VAL A 41 3.60 -4.48 20.41
CA VAL A 41 2.66 -3.55 19.76
C VAL A 41 2.48 -3.91 18.29
N GLY A 42 3.56 -4.21 17.56
CA GLY A 42 3.51 -4.64 16.17
C GLY A 42 2.77 -5.97 15.99
N SER A 43 3.03 -6.95 16.85
CA SER A 43 2.37 -8.26 16.84
C SER A 43 0.91 -8.15 17.28
N TRP A 44 0.61 -7.35 18.31
CA TRP A 44 -0.73 -7.03 18.78
C TRP A 44 -1.58 -6.37 17.69
N LEU A 45 -1.02 -5.40 16.97
CA LEU A 45 -1.68 -4.76 15.82
C LEU A 45 -1.92 -5.75 14.68
N THR A 46 -0.93 -6.60 14.39
CA THR A 46 -1.00 -7.58 13.29
C THR A 46 -2.02 -8.68 13.61
N ILE A 47 -1.96 -9.27 14.80
CA ILE A 47 -2.89 -10.28 15.31
C ILE A 47 -4.29 -9.68 15.42
N GLY A 48 -4.43 -8.48 15.98
CA GLY A 48 -5.70 -7.78 16.10
C GLY A 48 -6.36 -7.49 14.76
N HIS A 49 -5.58 -7.14 13.72
CA HIS A 49 -6.08 -6.99 12.36
C HIS A 49 -6.53 -8.33 11.75
N ILE A 50 -5.74 -9.39 11.91
CA ILE A 50 -6.07 -10.74 11.43
C ILE A 50 -7.36 -11.24 12.09
N LEU A 51 -7.48 -11.07 13.41
CA LEU A 51 -8.66 -11.44 14.19
C LEU A 51 -9.88 -10.62 13.76
N LYS A 52 -9.76 -9.30 13.58
CA LYS A 52 -10.88 -8.48 13.06
C LYS A 52 -11.35 -8.96 11.69
N LYS A 53 -10.40 -9.26 10.79
CA LYS A 53 -10.70 -9.70 9.43
C LYS A 53 -11.43 -11.05 9.42
N ARG A 54 -11.08 -11.97 10.33
CA ARG A 54 -11.74 -13.28 10.45
C ARG A 54 -13.06 -13.22 11.21
N LEU A 55 -13.19 -12.37 12.22
CA LEU A 55 -14.33 -12.36 13.15
C LEU A 55 -15.40 -11.31 12.81
N SER A 56 -15.18 -10.45 11.81
CA SER A 56 -16.13 -9.42 11.35
C SER A 56 -16.66 -8.51 12.48
N TYR A 57 -15.89 -8.32 13.55
CA TYR A 57 -16.36 -7.67 14.78
C TYR A 57 -16.49 -6.14 14.62
N GLN A 58 -17.66 -5.60 14.98
CA GLN A 58 -18.02 -4.18 14.87
C GLN A 58 -18.34 -3.50 16.23
N GLY A 59 -18.13 -4.17 17.37
CA GLY A 59 -18.49 -3.63 18.69
C GLY A 59 -17.59 -2.49 19.20
N LEU A 60 -17.81 -2.08 20.46
CA LEU A 60 -17.11 -0.99 21.15
C LEU A 60 -15.58 -1.20 21.22
N LEU A 61 -15.17 -2.47 21.29
CA LEU A 61 -13.77 -2.86 21.22
C LEU A 61 -13.27 -3.03 19.78
N SER A 62 -13.99 -2.71 18.70
CA SER A 62 -13.58 -3.03 17.32
C SER A 62 -12.34 -2.26 16.81
N ASN A 63 -11.78 -1.40 17.65
CA ASN A 63 -10.54 -0.65 17.46
C ASN A 63 -9.51 -0.89 18.59
N TRP A 64 -9.75 -1.88 19.48
CA TRP A 64 -8.87 -2.25 20.59
C TRP A 64 -7.43 -2.61 20.17
N TYR A 65 -7.26 -3.07 18.93
CA TYR A 65 -5.93 -3.37 18.38
C TYR A 65 -5.17 -2.10 17.99
N ALA A 66 -5.84 -0.95 17.86
CA ALA A 66 -5.22 0.32 17.46
C ALA A 66 -5.64 1.50 18.38
N PRO A 67 -5.41 1.40 19.70
CA PRO A 67 -5.82 2.42 20.68
C PRO A 67 -5.12 3.77 20.45
N LEU A 68 -4.01 3.77 19.70
CA LEU A 68 -3.19 4.94 19.39
C LEU A 68 -3.59 5.63 18.08
N ILE A 69 -4.71 5.24 17.45
CA ILE A 69 -5.25 5.87 16.22
C ILE A 69 -5.46 7.37 16.37
N VAL A 70 -5.78 7.83 17.58
CA VAL A 70 -6.03 9.25 17.89
C VAL A 70 -4.73 10.06 17.92
N LEU A 71 -3.58 9.41 18.16
CA LEU A 71 -2.30 10.09 18.28
C LEU A 71 -1.67 10.27 16.90
N ASN A 72 -1.39 11.52 16.54
CA ASN A 72 -0.60 11.86 15.35
C ASN A 72 0.80 11.19 15.42
N GLU A 73 1.40 10.84 14.27
CA GLU A 73 2.72 10.20 14.17
C GLU A 73 3.80 10.93 15.00
N THR A 74 3.70 12.26 15.08
CA THR A 74 4.57 13.13 15.89
C THR A 74 4.36 12.93 17.40
N LEU A 75 3.11 12.85 17.86
CA LEU A 75 2.76 12.62 19.27
C LEU A 75 3.20 11.24 19.73
N LEU A 76 3.01 10.24 18.87
CA LEU A 76 3.47 8.87 19.12
C LEU A 76 5.00 8.83 19.26
N SER A 77 5.70 9.55 18.38
CA SER A 77 7.16 9.66 18.42
C SER A 77 7.64 10.30 19.73
N TYR A 78 7.03 11.41 20.16
CA TYR A 78 7.36 12.04 21.44
C TYR A 78 7.05 11.15 22.64
N PHE A 79 5.91 10.44 22.61
CA PHE A 79 5.55 9.50 23.66
C PHE A 79 6.61 8.40 23.81
N PHE A 80 7.05 7.78 22.71
CA PHE A 80 8.09 6.77 22.80
C PHE A 80 9.44 7.35 23.27
N VAL A 81 9.80 8.58 22.88
CA VAL A 81 11.02 9.26 23.36
C VAL A 81 10.94 9.48 24.87
N LEU A 82 9.83 10.02 25.38
CA LEU A 82 9.63 10.23 26.81
C LEU A 82 9.64 8.93 27.61
N LEU A 83 8.97 7.90 27.09
CA LEU A 83 8.99 6.55 27.68
C LEU A 83 10.43 6.03 27.79
N THR A 84 11.22 6.26 26.74
CA THR A 84 12.62 5.82 26.69
C THR A 84 13.48 6.56 27.71
N ILE A 85 13.34 7.88 27.83
CA ILE A 85 14.03 8.68 28.84
C ILE A 85 13.64 8.22 30.25
N TYR A 86 12.34 8.00 30.50
CA TYR A 86 11.85 7.50 31.79
C TYR A 86 12.51 6.16 32.17
N PHE A 87 12.61 5.22 31.23
CA PHE A 87 13.25 3.92 31.47
C PHE A 87 14.76 4.03 31.70
N LEU A 88 15.47 4.90 30.97
CA LEU A 88 16.88 5.18 31.19
C LEU A 88 17.13 5.69 32.62
N VAL A 89 16.28 6.62 33.09
CA VAL A 89 16.34 7.16 34.46
C VAL A 89 16.01 6.08 35.49
N LYS A 90 14.95 5.29 35.27
CA LYS A 90 14.48 4.27 36.22
C LYS A 90 15.49 3.15 36.43
N ASN A 91 16.17 2.70 35.38
CA ASN A 91 17.14 1.59 35.47
C ASN A 91 18.47 2.00 36.11
N LYS A 92 18.61 3.27 36.57
CA LYS A 92 19.89 3.83 37.07
C LYS A 92 21.06 3.49 36.16
N LEU A 93 20.80 3.43 34.84
CA LEU A 93 21.86 3.39 33.85
C LEU A 93 22.52 4.75 33.95
N TYR A 94 23.59 4.83 34.73
CA TYR A 94 24.42 6.01 34.83
C TYR A 94 24.72 6.47 33.41
N PHE A 95 24.61 7.77 33.17
CA PHE A 95 25.04 8.41 31.93
C PHE A 95 26.54 8.16 31.79
N SER A 96 26.92 6.98 31.30
CA SER A 96 28.30 6.64 31.04
C SER A 96 28.72 7.30 29.73
N VAL A 97 30.02 7.52 29.58
CA VAL A 97 30.65 7.98 28.34
C VAL A 97 30.18 7.13 27.15
N ASP A 98 29.87 5.85 27.38
CA ASP A 98 29.40 4.90 26.37
C ASP A 98 28.01 5.26 25.80
N LEU A 99 27.08 5.79 26.62
CA LEU A 99 25.78 6.26 26.10
C LEU A 99 25.96 7.47 25.19
N ALA A 100 26.80 8.42 25.60
CA ALA A 100 27.13 9.59 24.79
C ALA A 100 27.82 9.19 23.48
N LEU A 101 28.71 8.20 23.53
CA LEU A 101 29.43 7.65 22.38
C LEU A 101 28.50 6.89 21.42
N THR A 102 27.59 6.07 21.95
CA THR A 102 26.56 5.36 21.15
C THR A 102 25.61 6.34 20.47
N LEU A 103 25.16 7.38 21.19
CA LEU A 103 24.30 8.43 20.63
C LEU A 103 25.01 9.26 19.56
N THR A 104 26.30 9.58 19.76
CA THR A 104 27.10 10.30 18.75
C THR A 104 27.39 9.46 17.52
N LEU A 105 27.79 8.18 17.67
CA LEU A 105 27.93 7.24 16.55
C LEU A 105 26.63 7.11 15.77
N SER A 106 25.51 7.01 16.48
CA SER A 106 24.20 6.91 15.86
C SER A 106 23.81 8.19 15.11
N ALA A 107 24.14 9.36 15.65
CA ALA A 107 23.96 10.64 14.97
C ALA A 107 24.84 10.75 13.70
N ILE A 108 26.09 10.27 13.76
CA ILE A 108 27.01 10.24 12.61
C ILE A 108 26.48 9.32 11.51
N VAL A 109 26.04 8.10 11.86
CA VAL A 109 25.42 7.16 10.91
C VAL A 109 24.16 7.75 10.30
N LEU A 110 23.37 8.49 11.08
CA LEU A 110 22.17 9.18 10.60
C LEU A 110 22.49 10.25 9.57
N VAL A 111 23.51 11.08 9.83
CA VAL A 111 24.01 12.10 8.90
C VAL A 111 24.54 11.44 7.63
N PHE A 112 25.30 10.35 7.77
CA PHE A 112 25.89 9.62 6.65
C PHE A 112 24.84 8.95 5.76
N ILE A 113 23.85 8.26 6.34
CA ILE A 113 22.72 7.68 5.61
C ILE A 113 21.92 8.80 4.90
N ASN A 114 21.65 9.90 5.60
CA ASN A 114 20.90 11.01 5.00
C ASN A 114 21.67 11.65 3.84
N TYR A 115 23.00 11.73 3.93
CA TYR A 115 23.89 12.19 2.87
C TYR A 115 23.92 11.22 1.67
N LEU A 116 24.17 9.93 1.91
CA LEU A 116 24.29 8.91 0.85
C LEU A 116 23.00 8.74 0.05
N PHE A 117 21.86 8.69 0.73
CA PHE A 117 20.59 8.37 0.07
C PHE A 117 19.88 9.60 -0.52
N LYS A 118 20.47 10.81 -0.41
CA LYS A 118 19.88 12.09 -0.86
C LYS A 118 18.37 12.13 -0.62
N ILE A 119 17.94 11.73 0.58
CA ILE A 119 16.51 11.62 0.92
C ILE A 119 15.98 13.05 1.04
N ASN A 120 15.57 13.64 -0.09
CA ASN A 120 15.10 15.02 -0.23
C ASN A 120 13.86 15.37 0.60
N ARG A 121 13.35 14.43 1.40
CA ARG A 121 12.31 14.65 2.40
C ARG A 121 12.66 13.85 3.63
N ASN A 122 13.28 14.49 4.61
CA ASN A 122 13.52 13.93 5.94
C ASN A 122 12.16 13.65 6.63
N PRO A 123 11.66 12.40 6.68
CA PRO A 123 10.46 12.16 7.46
C PRO A 123 10.87 12.12 8.95
N PRO A 124 10.11 12.79 9.85
CA PRO A 124 10.39 12.74 11.29
C PRO A 124 10.55 11.30 11.80
N LEU A 125 9.87 10.35 11.16
CA LEU A 125 9.95 8.91 11.40
C LEU A 125 11.35 8.31 11.31
N LEU A 126 12.19 8.75 10.35
CA LEU A 126 13.53 8.19 10.16
C LEU A 126 14.46 8.56 11.31
N LYS A 127 14.35 9.81 11.80
CA LYS A 127 15.09 10.28 12.97
C LYS A 127 14.71 9.50 14.21
N THR A 128 13.41 9.27 14.40
CA THR A 128 12.87 8.47 15.49
C THR A 128 13.38 7.02 15.41
N ILE A 129 13.33 6.38 14.24
CA ILE A 129 13.79 4.99 14.04
C ILE A 129 15.28 4.83 14.42
N ILE A 130 16.13 5.75 13.99
CA ILE A 130 17.57 5.64 14.24
C ILE A 130 17.89 5.93 15.70
N LEU A 131 17.22 6.91 16.32
CA LEU A 131 17.33 7.14 17.77
C LEU A 131 16.87 5.91 18.56
N PHE A 132 15.78 5.25 18.17
CA PHE A 132 15.36 4.00 18.80
C PHE A 132 16.38 2.88 18.64
N SER A 133 16.98 2.78 17.45
CA SER A 133 17.96 1.74 17.15
C SER A 133 19.27 1.97 17.91
N ALA A 134 19.68 3.23 18.09
CA ALA A 134 20.79 3.63 18.94
C ALA A 134 20.62 3.20 20.40
N ILE A 135 19.43 3.48 20.95
CA ILE A 135 19.13 3.16 22.34
C ILE A 135 18.99 1.64 22.52
N GLN A 136 18.44 0.93 21.53
CA GLN A 136 18.41 -0.54 21.52
C GLN A 136 19.82 -1.12 21.58
N ILE A 137 20.77 -0.55 20.83
CA ILE A 137 22.15 -1.03 20.81
C ILE A 137 22.86 -0.78 22.11
N TYR A 138 22.72 0.41 22.69
CA TYR A 138 23.25 0.70 24.01
C TYR A 138 22.77 -0.32 25.03
N ILE A 139 21.47 -0.62 25.04
CA ILE A 139 20.88 -1.61 25.93
C ILE A 139 21.43 -3.02 25.65
N ILE A 140 21.53 -3.45 24.39
CA ILE A 140 22.12 -4.74 24.02
C ILE A 140 23.58 -4.82 24.51
N GLN A 141 24.38 -3.76 24.32
CA GLN A 141 25.76 -3.69 24.78
C GLN A 141 25.87 -3.80 26.32
N THR A 142 25.03 -3.08 27.06
CA THR A 142 25.07 -3.12 28.53
C THR A 142 24.70 -4.49 29.11
N ASN A 143 23.83 -5.27 28.44
CA ASN A 143 23.33 -6.54 28.99
C ASN A 143 24.05 -7.78 28.46
N PHE A 144 24.44 -7.80 27.18
CA PHE A 144 24.98 -9.01 26.54
C PHE A 144 26.50 -9.09 26.60
N PHE A 145 27.14 -7.95 26.79
CA PHE A 145 28.46 -7.73 26.24
C PHE A 145 29.48 -7.32 27.30
N GLN A 146 29.04 -7.09 28.55
CA GLN A 146 29.91 -7.02 29.73
C GLN A 146 30.72 -8.31 29.94
N GLU A 147 30.20 -9.49 29.60
CA GLU A 147 30.92 -10.76 29.78
C GLU A 147 31.86 -11.12 28.62
N ILE A 148 31.54 -10.72 27.38
CA ILE A 148 32.29 -11.12 26.17
C ILE A 148 33.40 -10.10 25.82
N TYR A 149 33.22 -8.82 26.13
CA TYR A 149 34.12 -7.75 25.64
C TYR A 149 35.35 -7.43 26.50
N LEU A 150 35.48 -7.98 27.69
CA LEU A 150 36.70 -7.78 28.52
C LEU A 150 37.94 -8.53 27.99
N LYS A 151 37.79 -9.42 26.99
CA LYS A 151 38.90 -10.19 26.41
C LYS A 151 39.38 -9.61 25.06
N LYS A 152 40.24 -8.58 25.13
CA LYS A 152 41.26 -8.19 24.12
C LYS A 152 40.80 -8.01 22.65
N GLY A 153 39.68 -7.32 22.39
CA GLY A 153 39.38 -6.79 21.05
C GLY A 153 40.01 -5.41 20.80
N SER A 154 40.39 -5.08 19.56
CA SER A 154 40.79 -3.72 19.21
C SER A 154 39.55 -2.82 19.14
N LEU A 155 39.63 -1.59 19.67
CA LEU A 155 38.56 -0.56 19.63
C LEU A 155 37.88 -0.46 18.25
N PHE A 156 38.67 -0.61 17.19
CA PHE A 156 38.22 -0.58 15.80
C PHE A 156 37.20 -1.68 15.47
N TYR A 157 37.44 -2.91 15.93
CA TYR A 157 36.51 -4.02 15.71
C TYR A 157 35.16 -3.76 16.39
N HIS A 158 35.17 -3.14 17.58
CA HIS A 158 33.95 -2.76 18.29
C HIS A 158 33.10 -1.77 17.51
N ILE A 159 33.73 -0.71 16.98
CA ILE A 159 33.04 0.31 16.18
C ILE A 159 32.39 -0.31 14.94
N ILE A 160 33.08 -1.24 14.25
CA ILE A 160 32.53 -1.90 13.06
C ILE A 160 31.30 -2.75 13.41
N VAL A 161 31.38 -3.58 14.43
CA VAL A 161 30.27 -4.45 14.85
C VAL A 161 29.05 -3.61 15.26
N GLU A 162 29.28 -2.50 15.96
CA GLU A 162 28.23 -1.57 16.36
C GLU A 162 27.52 -0.93 15.16
N ILE A 163 28.28 -0.47 14.16
CA ILE A 163 27.72 0.08 12.92
C ILE A 163 26.88 -0.96 12.18
N ILE A 164 27.32 -2.22 12.13
CA ILE A 164 26.57 -3.31 11.47
C ILE A 164 25.24 -3.56 12.20
N ILE A 165 25.28 -3.72 13.52
CA ILE A 165 24.07 -3.97 14.32
C ILE A 165 23.10 -2.78 14.19
N LEU A 166 23.61 -1.54 14.21
CA LEU A 166 22.80 -0.32 14.04
C LEU A 166 22.11 -0.28 12.69
N SER A 167 22.83 -0.66 11.64
CA SER A 167 22.29 -0.71 10.29
C SER A 167 21.17 -1.74 10.18
N VAL A 168 21.37 -2.95 10.72
CA VAL A 168 20.39 -4.04 10.70
C VAL A 168 19.13 -3.68 11.51
N LEU A 169 19.30 -3.22 12.75
CA LEU A 169 18.17 -2.85 13.61
C LEU A 169 17.39 -1.66 13.05
N SER A 170 18.08 -0.64 12.53
CA SER A 170 17.44 0.50 11.88
C SER A 170 16.61 0.07 10.67
N TYR A 171 17.11 -0.88 9.88
CA TYR A 171 16.38 -1.42 8.74
C TYR A 171 15.12 -2.22 9.16
N ILE A 172 15.24 -3.07 10.18
CA ILE A 172 14.10 -3.83 10.73
C ILE A 172 13.04 -2.88 11.30
N ASN A 173 13.46 -1.90 12.10
CA ASN A 173 12.58 -0.89 12.67
C ASN A 173 11.89 -0.06 11.58
N TYR A 174 12.60 0.27 10.50
CA TYR A 174 12.03 0.93 9.33
C TYR A 174 10.94 0.09 8.66
N LEU A 175 11.16 -1.20 8.44
CA LEU A 175 10.16 -2.09 7.85
C LEU A 175 8.92 -2.22 8.75
N ASN A 176 9.12 -2.40 10.06
CA ASN A 176 8.04 -2.50 11.03
C ASN A 176 7.20 -1.21 11.09
N MET A 177 7.86 -0.05 11.14
CA MET A 177 7.18 1.24 11.13
C MET A 177 6.49 1.54 9.80
N ARG A 178 7.05 1.14 8.67
CA ARG A 178 6.39 1.26 7.36
C ARG A 178 5.08 0.49 7.34
N ASN A 179 5.08 -0.73 7.89
CA ASN A 179 3.88 -1.56 8.01
C ASN A 179 2.90 -0.94 9.02
N PHE A 180 3.37 -0.43 10.15
CA PHE A 180 2.55 0.29 11.12
C PHE A 180 1.82 1.48 10.49
N VAL A 181 2.54 2.38 9.82
CA VAL A 181 1.98 3.56 9.15
C VAL A 181 1.03 3.15 8.03
N PHE A 182 1.33 2.07 7.29
CA PHE A 182 0.44 1.49 6.29
C PHE A 182 -0.91 1.08 6.91
N TYR A 183 -0.89 0.34 8.01
CA TYR A 183 -2.11 -0.10 8.69
C TYR A 183 -2.85 1.07 9.35
N GLN A 184 -2.13 2.03 9.94
CA GLN A 184 -2.74 3.21 10.54
C GLN A 184 -3.46 4.07 9.49
N LYS A 185 -2.86 4.29 8.32
CA LYS A 185 -3.50 5.00 7.20
C LYS A 185 -4.75 4.31 6.70
N LEU A 186 -4.72 2.99 6.57
CA LEU A 186 -5.92 2.20 6.21
C LEU A 186 -7.06 2.40 7.23
N ILE A 187 -6.76 2.48 8.52
CA ILE A 187 -7.79 2.64 9.55
C ILE A 187 -8.27 4.11 9.63
N ILE A 188 -7.37 5.09 9.55
CA ILE A 188 -7.74 6.52 9.57
C ILE A 188 -8.58 6.88 8.33
N GLN A 189 -8.22 6.38 7.14
CA GLN A 189 -9.01 6.59 5.92
C GLN A 189 -10.36 5.87 5.96
N LYS A 190 -10.50 4.79 6.74
CA LYS A 190 -11.80 4.17 7.01
C LYS A 190 -12.71 5.10 7.83
N ASN A 191 -12.15 5.90 8.74
CA ASN A 191 -12.91 6.78 9.61
C ASN A 191 -13.20 8.17 9.01
N LYS A 192 -12.36 8.69 8.10
CA LYS A 192 -12.57 10.02 7.47
C LYS A 192 -13.54 10.02 6.29
N ASP A 193 -13.68 8.90 5.57
CA ASP A 193 -14.59 8.81 4.41
C ASP A 193 -15.77 7.89 4.76
N SER A 194 -16.51 8.27 5.80
CA SER A 194 -17.55 7.47 6.49
C SER A 194 -18.76 7.06 5.64
N TYR A 195 -18.74 7.24 4.31
CA TYR A 195 -19.83 6.87 3.41
C TYR A 195 -19.51 5.75 2.43
N SER A 196 -18.24 5.33 2.26
CA SER A 196 -17.91 4.21 1.37
C SER A 196 -17.29 3.01 2.09
N ASN A 197 -17.93 1.85 1.95
CA ASN A 197 -17.45 0.58 2.47
C ASN A 197 -16.07 0.26 1.84
N TYR A 198 -15.17 -0.41 2.56
CA TYR A 198 -13.85 -0.83 2.05
C TYR A 198 -13.96 -1.52 0.68
N ASN A 199 -15.01 -2.32 0.49
CA ASN A 199 -15.27 -3.00 -0.78
C ASN A 199 -15.55 -2.03 -1.93
N GLN A 200 -16.28 -0.93 -1.70
CA GLN A 200 -16.53 0.09 -2.71
C GLN A 200 -15.24 0.83 -3.07
N LYS A 201 -14.45 1.21 -2.06
CA LYS A 201 -13.14 1.84 -2.30
C LYS A 201 -12.18 0.94 -3.07
N LEU A 202 -12.17 -0.35 -2.74
CA LEU A 202 -11.37 -1.33 -3.45
C LEU A 202 -11.90 -1.55 -4.88
N ASN A 203 -13.22 -1.52 -5.08
CA ASN A 203 -13.84 -1.60 -6.40
C ASN A 203 -13.36 -0.44 -7.29
N ILE A 204 -13.42 0.81 -6.82
CA ILE A 204 -12.86 1.98 -7.52
C ILE A 204 -11.36 1.79 -7.79
N ALA A 205 -10.59 1.31 -6.81
CA ALA A 205 -9.16 1.08 -7.01
C ALA A 205 -8.86 -0.01 -8.05
N VAL A 206 -9.71 -1.04 -8.17
CA VAL A 206 -9.63 -2.08 -9.19
C VAL A 206 -10.01 -1.53 -10.56
N HIS A 207 -11.04 -0.68 -10.63
CA HIS A 207 -11.45 0.02 -11.84
C HIS A 207 -10.27 0.79 -12.45
N GLU A 208 -9.69 1.72 -11.68
CA GLU A 208 -8.56 2.53 -12.13
C GLU A 208 -7.29 1.73 -12.41
N ALA A 209 -7.05 0.67 -11.62
CA ALA A 209 -5.93 -0.21 -11.88
C ALA A 209 -6.09 -0.97 -13.21
N SER A 210 -7.33 -1.27 -13.63
CA SER A 210 -7.59 -1.94 -14.90
C SER A 210 -7.25 -1.02 -16.07
N HIS A 211 -7.70 0.24 -16.02
CA HIS A 211 -7.27 1.29 -16.96
C HIS A 211 -5.76 1.39 -17.05
N LEU A 212 -5.09 1.40 -15.88
CA LEU A 212 -3.63 1.51 -15.82
C LEU A 212 -2.91 0.35 -16.53
N LEU A 213 -3.39 -0.88 -16.40
CA LEU A 213 -2.76 -2.06 -17.01
C LEU A 213 -2.75 -2.00 -18.56
N PHE A 214 -3.72 -1.31 -19.16
CA PHE A 214 -3.80 -1.13 -20.61
C PHE A 214 -2.75 -0.15 -21.17
N TYR A 215 -2.04 0.61 -20.34
CA TYR A 215 -0.89 1.40 -20.78
C TYR A 215 0.33 0.55 -21.20
N THR A 216 0.21 -0.78 -21.18
CA THR A 216 1.15 -1.70 -21.82
C THR A 216 1.16 -1.63 -23.35
N TYR A 217 0.18 -0.95 -23.95
CA TYR A 217 0.19 -0.62 -25.37
C TYR A 217 1.48 0.09 -25.80
N PHE A 218 1.95 1.06 -25.00
CA PHE A 218 3.11 1.88 -25.35
C PHE A 218 4.42 1.11 -25.17
N LYS A 219 5.32 1.23 -26.14
CA LYS A 219 6.70 0.69 -26.04
C LYS A 219 7.42 1.24 -24.81
N THR A 220 7.18 2.52 -24.52
CA THR A 220 7.70 3.20 -23.34
C THR A 220 6.54 3.76 -22.54
N LEU A 221 6.42 3.36 -21.28
CA LEU A 221 5.41 3.90 -20.36
C LEU A 221 5.55 5.43 -20.25
N PRO A 222 4.46 6.21 -20.42
CA PRO A 222 4.49 7.66 -20.30
C PRO A 222 5.05 8.10 -18.94
N LYS A 223 6.05 9.00 -18.93
CA LYS A 223 6.74 9.42 -17.70
C LYS A 223 5.86 10.20 -16.73
N ASP A 224 4.79 10.81 -17.25
CA ASP A 224 3.82 11.58 -16.49
C ASP A 224 2.59 10.75 -16.06
N ILE A 225 2.62 9.43 -16.25
CA ILE A 225 1.53 8.56 -15.81
C ILE A 225 1.33 8.63 -14.30
N ASN A 226 0.09 8.87 -13.91
CA ASN A 226 -0.35 8.88 -12.53
C ASN A 226 -1.73 8.25 -12.42
N ILE A 227 -1.97 7.59 -11.30
CA ILE A 227 -3.30 7.14 -10.87
C ILE A 227 -3.62 7.89 -9.58
N PHE A 228 -4.83 8.41 -9.45
CA PHE A 228 -5.31 9.15 -8.28
C PHE A 228 -6.65 8.57 -7.82
N LEU A 229 -6.89 8.55 -6.50
CA LEU A 229 -8.16 8.12 -5.91
C LEU A 229 -8.72 9.16 -4.92
N PHE A 230 -10.04 9.14 -4.76
CA PHE A 230 -10.84 9.88 -3.78
C PHE A 230 -10.52 11.37 -3.78
N SER A 231 -10.20 11.93 -2.62
CA SER A 231 -9.83 13.35 -2.45
C SER A 231 -8.71 13.83 -3.36
N ARG A 232 -7.84 12.95 -3.87
CA ARG A 232 -6.83 13.35 -4.87
C ARG A 232 -7.38 13.38 -6.29
N ALA A 233 -8.28 12.46 -6.65
CA ALA A 233 -8.99 12.49 -7.92
C ALA A 233 -9.92 13.71 -7.98
N LYS A 234 -10.69 13.96 -6.92
CA LYS A 234 -11.61 15.12 -6.77
C LYS A 234 -10.95 16.49 -6.92
N LYS A 235 -9.66 16.59 -6.59
CA LYS A 235 -8.87 17.82 -6.80
C LYS A 235 -8.58 18.11 -8.28
N ILE A 236 -8.62 17.08 -9.12
CA ILE A 236 -8.33 17.18 -10.55
C ILE A 236 -9.65 17.27 -11.32
N SER A 237 -10.59 16.38 -11.02
CA SER A 237 -11.95 16.38 -11.56
C SER A 237 -12.93 16.17 -10.42
N LYS A 238 -13.80 17.16 -10.16
CA LYS A 238 -14.65 17.21 -8.94
C LYS A 238 -15.55 15.97 -8.79
N ASP A 239 -15.99 15.41 -9.90
CA ASP A 239 -16.92 14.27 -9.94
C ASP A 239 -16.20 12.91 -9.99
N ALA A 240 -14.87 12.90 -10.12
CA ALA A 240 -14.09 11.67 -10.22
C ALA A 240 -13.70 11.11 -8.84
N GLU A 241 -14.12 9.88 -8.55
CA GLU A 241 -13.65 9.11 -7.40
C GLU A 241 -12.30 8.40 -7.68
N GLY A 242 -11.97 8.24 -8.95
CA GLY A 242 -10.71 7.68 -9.44
C GLY A 242 -10.37 8.30 -10.80
N ILE A 243 -9.08 8.40 -11.11
CA ILE A 243 -8.63 8.79 -12.45
C ILE A 243 -7.20 8.31 -12.73
N VAL A 244 -6.98 7.80 -13.94
CA VAL A 244 -5.65 7.59 -14.54
C VAL A 244 -5.36 8.71 -15.53
N ILE A 245 -4.22 9.38 -15.37
CA ILE A 245 -3.78 10.50 -16.21
C ILE A 245 -2.42 10.18 -16.79
N ALA A 246 -2.28 10.33 -18.09
CA ALA A 246 -1.02 10.32 -18.82
C ALA A 246 -1.15 11.16 -20.09
N ARG A 247 -0.08 11.85 -20.50
CA ARG A 247 -0.02 12.46 -21.83
C ARG A 247 0.44 11.42 -22.82
N VAL A 248 -0.44 11.09 -23.76
CA VAL A 248 -0.17 10.16 -24.85
C VAL A 248 -0.39 10.88 -26.18
N PRO A 249 0.46 10.66 -27.19
CA PRO A 249 0.20 11.20 -28.52
C PRO A 249 -1.09 10.58 -29.07
N ILE A 250 -1.93 11.42 -29.69
CA ILE A 250 -3.17 10.97 -30.33
C ILE A 250 -2.83 10.53 -31.75
N HIS A 251 -3.15 9.28 -32.07
CA HIS A 251 -2.94 8.72 -33.40
C HIS A 251 -4.27 8.25 -33.99
N ASN A 252 -4.57 8.60 -35.24
CA ASN A 252 -5.73 8.04 -35.94
C ASN A 252 -5.36 6.72 -36.64
N THR A 253 -4.82 5.76 -35.87
CA THR A 253 -4.48 4.43 -36.37
C THR A 253 -5.47 3.41 -35.84
N LYS A 254 -5.66 2.32 -36.60
CA LYS A 254 -6.55 1.21 -36.24
C LYS A 254 -6.21 0.68 -34.84
N GLU A 255 -4.94 0.41 -34.58
CA GLU A 255 -4.45 -0.16 -33.32
C GLU A 255 -4.65 0.79 -32.14
N PHE A 256 -4.45 2.10 -32.35
CA PHE A 256 -4.65 3.09 -31.29
C PHE A 256 -6.13 3.25 -30.92
N LEU A 257 -7.04 3.26 -31.90
CA LEU A 257 -8.48 3.29 -31.62
C LEU A 257 -8.94 2.02 -30.91
N ILE A 258 -8.46 0.84 -31.33
CA ILE A 258 -8.72 -0.42 -30.62
C ILE A 258 -8.24 -0.34 -29.17
N TRP A 259 -7.02 0.15 -28.96
CA TRP A 259 -6.49 0.36 -27.61
C TRP A 259 -7.37 1.29 -26.78
N ARG A 260 -7.76 2.45 -27.33
CA ARG A 260 -8.61 3.41 -26.61
C ARG A 260 -9.97 2.84 -26.28
N MET A 261 -10.61 2.13 -27.21
CA MET A 261 -11.87 1.42 -26.94
C MET A 261 -11.70 0.42 -25.79
N MET A 262 -10.71 -0.47 -25.89
CA MET A 262 -10.46 -1.47 -24.85
C MET A 262 -10.12 -0.83 -23.49
N LEU A 263 -9.33 0.25 -23.49
CA LEU A 263 -9.02 1.04 -22.30
C LEU A 263 -10.32 1.51 -21.65
N SER A 264 -11.21 2.19 -22.40
CA SER A 264 -12.46 2.75 -21.88
C SER A 264 -13.33 1.73 -21.16
N ILE A 265 -13.44 0.49 -21.64
CA ILE A 265 -14.26 -0.54 -20.97
C ILE A 265 -13.49 -1.41 -19.98
N SER A 266 -12.16 -1.26 -19.88
CA SER A 266 -11.32 -2.13 -19.04
C SER A 266 -11.63 -1.99 -17.55
N GLY A 267 -11.99 -0.79 -17.08
CA GLY A 267 -12.44 -0.53 -15.71
C GLY A 267 -13.62 -1.42 -15.31
N ILE A 268 -14.67 -1.41 -16.14
CA ILE A 268 -15.90 -2.22 -15.98
C ILE A 268 -15.56 -3.71 -15.92
N ARG A 269 -14.73 -4.19 -16.85
CA ARG A 269 -14.34 -5.61 -16.90
C ARG A 269 -13.51 -6.01 -15.69
N GLY A 270 -12.65 -5.13 -15.20
CA GLY A 270 -11.88 -5.34 -13.97
C GLY A 270 -12.74 -5.47 -12.73
N GLU A 271 -13.75 -4.61 -12.58
CA GLU A 271 -14.72 -4.70 -11.50
C GLU A 271 -15.48 -6.03 -11.55
N LEU A 272 -16.01 -6.40 -12.72
CA LEU A 272 -16.72 -7.67 -12.93
C LEU A 272 -15.85 -8.89 -12.60
N LEU A 273 -14.58 -8.91 -13.02
CA LEU A 273 -13.66 -10.03 -12.75
C LEU A 273 -13.38 -10.26 -11.25
N ILE A 274 -13.42 -9.19 -10.44
CA ILE A 274 -13.07 -9.24 -9.02
C ILE A 274 -14.31 -9.36 -8.13
N PHE A 275 -15.38 -8.63 -8.44
CA PHE A 275 -16.55 -8.47 -7.59
C PHE A 275 -17.82 -9.10 -8.16
N ASN A 276 -17.80 -9.60 -9.41
CA ASN A 276 -18.99 -10.05 -10.15
C ASN A 276 -20.09 -8.98 -10.23
N ALA A 277 -19.73 -7.71 -10.10
CA ALA A 277 -20.60 -6.56 -10.19
C ALA A 277 -19.79 -5.35 -10.66
N HIS A 278 -20.43 -4.43 -11.37
CA HIS A 278 -19.83 -3.14 -11.73
C HIS A 278 -20.52 -1.99 -10.97
N SER A 279 -19.82 -0.86 -10.86
CA SER A 279 -20.28 0.35 -10.20
C SER A 279 -21.14 1.20 -11.14
N HIS A 280 -21.89 2.18 -10.60
CA HIS A 280 -22.69 3.12 -11.41
C HIS A 280 -21.82 4.17 -12.11
N GLY A 281 -20.53 4.31 -11.75
CA GLY A 281 -19.61 5.27 -12.33
C GLY A 281 -19.11 4.90 -13.73
N SER A 282 -19.52 3.75 -14.27
CA SER A 282 -19.03 3.21 -15.54
C SER A 282 -19.78 3.71 -16.79
N GLU A 283 -20.82 4.54 -16.65
CA GLU A 283 -21.59 5.02 -17.81
C GLU A 283 -20.73 5.89 -18.74
N SER A 284 -19.87 6.74 -18.18
CA SER A 284 -18.96 7.57 -18.97
C SER A 284 -17.96 6.74 -19.78
N ASP A 285 -17.48 5.64 -19.20
CA ASP A 285 -16.55 4.70 -19.82
C ASP A 285 -17.20 4.00 -21.02
N PHE A 286 -18.44 3.54 -20.86
CA PHE A 286 -19.19 2.91 -21.94
C PHE A 286 -19.59 3.92 -23.03
N GLN A 287 -19.96 5.14 -22.66
CA GLN A 287 -20.21 6.21 -23.62
C GLN A 287 -18.95 6.52 -24.45
N GLN A 288 -17.79 6.66 -23.80
CA GLN A 288 -16.52 6.89 -24.48
C GLN A 288 -16.18 5.74 -25.43
N TRP A 289 -16.45 4.49 -25.03
CA TRP A 289 -16.30 3.34 -25.92
C TRP A 289 -17.19 3.44 -27.16
N ARG A 290 -18.48 3.77 -26.99
CA ARG A 290 -19.42 3.91 -28.13
C ARG A 290 -18.95 4.97 -29.12
N GLU A 291 -18.55 6.15 -28.63
CA GLU A 291 -18.04 7.24 -29.46
C GLU A 291 -16.80 6.81 -30.27
N LEU A 292 -15.88 6.10 -29.62
CA LEU A 292 -14.68 5.57 -30.28
C LEU A 292 -14.99 4.43 -31.26
N ALA A 293 -15.97 3.57 -30.93
CA ALA A 293 -16.41 2.48 -31.78
C ALA A 293 -17.02 3.00 -33.09
N THR A 294 -17.88 4.01 -33.03
CA THR A 294 -18.41 4.65 -34.24
C THR A 294 -17.29 5.21 -35.12
N ILE A 295 -16.31 5.91 -34.53
CA ILE A 295 -15.16 6.44 -35.29
C ILE A 295 -14.35 5.29 -35.91
N TYR A 296 -14.11 4.21 -35.15
CA TYR A 296 -13.37 3.05 -35.64
C TYR A 296 -14.09 2.36 -36.80
N LEU A 297 -15.38 2.09 -36.65
CA LEU A 297 -16.16 1.35 -37.63
C LEU A 297 -16.29 2.13 -38.95
N ILE A 298 -16.54 3.44 -38.88
CA ILE A 298 -16.60 4.31 -40.08
C ILE A 298 -15.28 4.28 -40.86
N ASN A 299 -14.14 4.26 -40.17
CA ASN A 299 -12.82 4.37 -40.83
C ASN A 299 -12.21 3.01 -41.22
N PHE A 300 -12.56 1.93 -40.53
CA PHE A 300 -11.83 0.66 -40.62
C PHE A 300 -12.71 -0.57 -40.87
N ASP A 301 -14.04 -0.46 -40.89
CA ASP A 301 -14.96 -1.55 -41.24
C ASP A 301 -15.88 -1.15 -42.39
N GLY A 302 -15.60 -1.65 -43.60
CA GLY A 302 -16.39 -1.32 -44.80
C GLY A 302 -17.83 -1.84 -44.78
N ARG A 303 -18.21 -2.67 -43.80
CA ARG A 303 -19.60 -3.13 -43.60
C ARG A 303 -20.46 -2.11 -42.85
N TYR A 304 -19.84 -1.14 -42.16
CA TYR A 304 -20.54 -0.16 -41.35
C TYR A 304 -21.07 0.99 -42.21
N ILE A 305 -22.35 1.33 -42.03
CA ILE A 305 -23.02 2.38 -42.81
C ILE A 305 -23.04 3.66 -41.99
N SER A 306 -22.30 4.70 -42.43
CA SER A 306 -22.15 5.95 -41.66
C SER A 306 -23.46 6.75 -41.52
N GLN A 307 -24.37 6.62 -42.48
CA GLN A 307 -25.69 7.27 -42.49
C GLN A 307 -26.77 6.23 -42.81
N PRO A 308 -27.17 5.41 -41.83
CA PRO A 308 -28.21 4.39 -42.04
C PRO A 308 -29.56 5.08 -42.31
N ILE A 309 -30.24 4.69 -43.40
CA ILE A 309 -31.53 5.27 -43.82
C ILE A 309 -32.67 4.27 -43.56
N SER A 310 -32.39 2.97 -43.65
CA SER A 310 -33.37 1.91 -43.44
C SER A 310 -33.20 1.21 -42.08
N THR A 311 -34.27 0.59 -41.59
CA THR A 311 -34.22 -0.26 -40.38
C THR A 311 -33.24 -1.42 -40.52
N THR A 312 -33.06 -1.94 -41.74
CA THR A 312 -32.06 -2.98 -42.05
C THR A 312 -30.64 -2.47 -41.82
N ASP A 313 -30.33 -1.24 -42.24
CA ASP A 313 -29.02 -0.61 -42.05
C ASP A 313 -28.72 -0.40 -40.55
N PHE A 314 -29.72 0.09 -39.80
CA PHE A 314 -29.60 0.24 -38.34
C PHE A 314 -29.33 -1.10 -37.65
N ASN A 315 -30.05 -2.15 -38.04
CA ASN A 315 -29.86 -3.48 -37.48
C ASN A 315 -28.48 -4.06 -37.83
N ASN A 316 -28.00 -3.86 -39.07
CA ASN A 316 -26.66 -4.27 -39.49
C ASN A 316 -25.57 -3.55 -38.67
N ASN A 317 -25.64 -2.22 -38.52
CA ASN A 317 -24.69 -1.47 -37.71
C ASN A 317 -24.68 -1.95 -36.25
N LYS A 318 -25.85 -2.19 -35.66
CA LYS A 318 -25.97 -2.70 -34.30
C LYS A 318 -25.35 -4.09 -34.14
N LEU A 319 -25.49 -4.97 -35.13
CA LEU A 319 -24.84 -6.28 -35.15
C LEU A 319 -23.32 -6.12 -35.16
N ILE A 320 -22.78 -5.28 -36.05
CA ILE A 320 -21.34 -5.02 -36.16
C ILE A 320 -20.77 -4.43 -34.86
N GLU A 321 -21.47 -3.47 -34.25
CA GLU A 321 -21.09 -2.91 -32.94
C GLU A 321 -21.08 -3.98 -31.83
N THR A 322 -22.08 -4.87 -31.84
CA THR A 322 -22.19 -5.96 -30.86
C THR A 322 -21.08 -6.99 -31.04
N GLU A 323 -20.75 -7.35 -32.29
CA GLU A 323 -19.61 -8.23 -32.62
C GLU A 323 -18.30 -7.60 -32.14
N LEU A 324 -18.05 -6.34 -32.47
CA LEU A 324 -16.85 -5.61 -32.04
C LEU A 324 -16.73 -5.55 -30.52
N TYR A 325 -17.83 -5.26 -29.82
CA TYR A 325 -17.85 -5.25 -28.37
C TYR A 325 -17.53 -6.65 -27.80
N GLY A 326 -18.18 -7.69 -28.33
CA GLY A 326 -17.97 -9.09 -27.96
C GLY A 326 -16.52 -9.53 -28.08
N GLU A 327 -15.88 -9.24 -29.21
CA GLU A 327 -14.47 -9.56 -29.43
C GLU A 327 -13.55 -8.85 -28.41
N GLN A 328 -13.81 -7.57 -28.14
CA GLN A 328 -12.99 -6.79 -27.23
C GLN A 328 -13.12 -7.26 -25.79
N ILE A 329 -14.34 -7.53 -25.30
CA ILE A 329 -14.53 -8.01 -23.93
C ILE A 329 -13.83 -9.35 -23.69
N GLU A 330 -13.82 -10.26 -24.68
CA GLU A 330 -13.11 -11.53 -24.56
C GLU A 330 -11.60 -11.35 -24.43
N ILE A 331 -11.03 -10.41 -25.22
CA ILE A 331 -9.59 -10.08 -25.15
C ILE A 331 -9.26 -9.47 -23.80
N ILE A 332 -10.06 -8.51 -23.33
CA ILE A 332 -9.88 -7.81 -22.06
C ILE A 332 -9.99 -8.79 -20.89
N ASP A 333 -11.03 -9.62 -20.86
CA ASP A 333 -11.25 -10.59 -19.79
C ASP A 333 -10.09 -11.58 -19.70
N ARG A 334 -9.61 -12.08 -20.84
CA ARG A 334 -8.44 -12.96 -20.91
C ARG A 334 -7.20 -12.27 -20.36
N PHE A 335 -6.96 -11.02 -20.76
CA PHE A 335 -5.82 -10.22 -20.29
C PHE A 335 -5.87 -9.95 -18.79
N LEU A 336 -7.02 -9.49 -18.28
CA LEU A 336 -7.20 -9.17 -16.86
C LEU A 336 -7.17 -10.44 -16.00
N LYS A 337 -7.69 -11.58 -16.48
CA LYS A 337 -7.64 -12.87 -15.78
C LYS A 337 -6.20 -13.35 -15.62
N GLU A 338 -5.38 -13.27 -16.67
CA GLU A 338 -3.96 -13.64 -16.63
C GLU A 338 -3.16 -12.72 -15.70
N ASN A 339 -3.58 -11.46 -15.56
CA ASN A 339 -2.93 -10.45 -14.72
C ASN A 339 -3.67 -10.18 -13.39
N LYS A 340 -4.61 -11.05 -12.98
CA LYS A 340 -5.51 -10.82 -11.82
C LYS A 340 -4.76 -10.51 -10.52
N ASN A 341 -3.69 -11.25 -10.26
CA ASN A 341 -2.86 -11.05 -9.06
C ASN A 341 -2.13 -9.70 -9.08
N LEU A 342 -1.66 -9.27 -10.25
CA LEU A 342 -0.98 -8.00 -10.43
C LEU A 342 -1.97 -6.83 -10.30
N LEU A 343 -3.12 -6.93 -10.96
CA LEU A 343 -4.23 -5.98 -10.85
C LEU A 343 -4.59 -5.72 -9.37
N MET A 344 -4.77 -6.80 -8.59
CA MET A 344 -5.11 -6.69 -7.17
C MET A 344 -3.97 -6.08 -6.33
N LYS A 345 -2.71 -6.35 -6.66
CA LYS A 345 -1.55 -5.72 -6.00
C LYS A 345 -1.51 -4.22 -6.27
N VAL A 346 -1.71 -3.82 -7.52
CA VAL A 346 -1.77 -2.41 -7.93
C VAL A 346 -2.93 -1.71 -7.21
N ALA A 347 -4.15 -2.24 -7.32
CA ALA A 347 -5.35 -1.69 -6.68
C ALA A 347 -5.17 -1.48 -5.17
N LYS A 348 -4.67 -2.48 -4.44
CA LYS A 348 -4.41 -2.35 -2.99
C LYS A 348 -3.36 -1.30 -2.67
N LYS A 349 -2.31 -1.20 -3.47
CA LYS A 349 -1.25 -0.19 -3.26
C LYS A 349 -1.77 1.21 -3.56
N THR A 350 -2.56 1.38 -4.62
CA THR A 350 -3.22 2.64 -4.95
C THR A 350 -4.20 3.05 -3.85
N LEU A 351 -5.03 2.12 -3.36
CA LEU A 351 -5.99 2.33 -2.29
C LEU A 351 -5.34 2.88 -1.01
N VAL A 352 -4.12 2.44 -0.69
CA VAL A 352 -3.41 2.91 0.50
C VAL A 352 -2.79 4.28 0.29
N LEU A 353 -2.20 4.50 -0.88
CA LEU A 353 -1.43 5.72 -1.16
C LEU A 353 -2.30 6.86 -1.72
N ASN A 354 -3.52 6.56 -2.17
CA ASN A 354 -4.43 7.40 -2.95
C ASN A 354 -3.80 8.02 -4.21
N LYS A 355 -2.57 7.61 -4.54
CA LYS A 355 -1.80 8.02 -5.70
C LYS A 355 -0.69 7.02 -5.97
N LEU A 356 -0.48 6.65 -7.22
CA LEU A 356 0.81 6.12 -7.68
C LEU A 356 1.34 6.99 -8.81
N ASN A 357 2.66 7.23 -8.80
CA ASN A 357 3.37 7.91 -9.88
C ASN A 357 4.17 6.91 -10.73
N TYR A 358 4.77 7.39 -11.82
CA TYR A 358 5.61 6.60 -12.71
C TYR A 358 6.57 5.63 -12.00
N HIS A 359 7.38 6.09 -11.05
CA HIS A 359 8.36 5.23 -10.35
C HIS A 359 7.70 4.11 -9.53
N GLN A 360 6.47 4.33 -9.05
CA GLN A 360 5.71 3.34 -8.31
C GLN A 360 4.93 2.39 -9.21
N ILE A 361 4.55 2.84 -10.40
CA ILE A 361 3.79 2.11 -11.42
C ILE A 361 4.71 1.21 -12.25
N TYR A 362 5.84 1.74 -12.71
CA TYR A 362 6.76 1.09 -13.63
C TYR A 362 7.18 -0.34 -13.23
N PRO A 363 7.48 -0.64 -11.95
CA PRO A 363 7.82 -2.01 -11.53
C PRO A 363 6.68 -3.02 -11.74
N PHE A 364 5.42 -2.58 -11.69
CA PHE A 364 4.26 -3.43 -11.99
C PHE A 364 4.11 -3.64 -13.48
N MET A 365 4.31 -2.60 -14.30
CA MET A 365 4.16 -2.70 -15.75
C MET A 365 5.11 -3.74 -16.37
N LYS A 366 6.32 -3.89 -15.81
CA LYS A 366 7.28 -4.95 -16.21
C LYS A 366 6.80 -6.38 -15.97
N GLN A 367 5.85 -6.58 -15.06
CA GLN A 367 5.35 -7.90 -14.68
C GLN A 367 4.09 -8.30 -15.47
N ILE A 368 3.58 -7.40 -16.33
CA ILE A 368 2.37 -7.67 -17.09
C ILE A 368 2.65 -8.73 -18.13
N LYS A 369 1.79 -9.75 -18.16
CA LYS A 369 1.77 -10.78 -19.19
C LYS A 369 0.85 -10.32 -20.31
N CYS A 370 1.42 -9.99 -21.48
CA CYS A 370 0.62 -9.66 -22.66
C CYS A 370 -0.06 -10.93 -23.20
N THR A 371 -1.37 -10.86 -23.40
CA THR A 371 -2.15 -11.93 -24.04
C THR A 371 -2.35 -11.64 -25.52
N LYS A 372 -2.75 -12.66 -26.29
CA LYS A 372 -3.10 -12.51 -27.72
C LYS A 372 -4.29 -11.57 -27.88
N GLY A 373 -4.19 -10.62 -28.80
CA GLY A 373 -5.25 -9.66 -29.15
C GLY A 373 -5.10 -8.28 -28.52
N ILE A 374 -4.25 -8.12 -27.51
CA ILE A 374 -3.94 -6.80 -26.94
C ILE A 374 -3.14 -5.98 -27.96
N PRO A 375 -3.61 -4.77 -28.33
CA PRO A 375 -2.91 -3.91 -29.28
C PRO A 375 -1.55 -3.45 -28.73
N LYS A 376 -0.61 -3.18 -29.63
CA LYS A 376 0.72 -2.66 -29.29
C LYS A 376 1.08 -1.53 -30.24
N GLU A 377 1.78 -0.54 -29.72
CA GLU A 377 2.39 0.53 -30.50
C GLU A 377 3.42 -0.06 -31.47
N LYS A 378 3.25 0.23 -32.77
CA LYS A 378 4.11 -0.28 -33.85
C LYS A 378 5.47 0.37 -33.89
#